data_AF-A0A5M8PBZ9-F1
#
_entry.id   AF-A0A5M8PBZ9-F1
#
_cell.length_a   1.000
_cell.length_b   1.000
_cell.length_c   1.000
_cell.angle_alpha   90.00
_cell.angle_beta   90.00
_cell.angle_gamma   90.00
#
_symmetry.space_group_name_H-M   'P 1'
#
loop_
_entity.id
_entity.type
_entity.pdbx_description
1 polymer ?
#
loop_
_entity_poly.entity_id
_entity_poly.type
_entity_poly.pdbx_seq_one_letter_code
_entity_poly.pdbx_strand_id
1 'polypeptide(L)'
;MSFGVGREDWAVIVMTGEFREDGLPLWSVAYGEDPELPGTKEEVVGRARERLKRCTKGAGDFEIVRAEPYLMHQRVAAQARKGRVLLAGGALHSSNPIGGLGLTGGILYAYCYGNALREAWLKPTDPTWTTNLKCISSDKEEDVKAQKGFFAKLNTDPGFRRW
;
A
#
# COMPACT_ATOMS: atom_id res chain seq x y z
N MET A 1 20.66 -5.38 -4.98
CA MET A 1 19.86 -6.16 -4.02
C MET A 1 20.68 -7.36 -3.63
N SER A 2 20.92 -7.56 -2.34
CA SER A 2 21.71 -8.69 -1.83
C SER A 2 20.82 -9.57 -0.96
N PHE A 3 20.88 -10.90 -1.17
CA PHE A 3 20.16 -11.89 -0.37
C PHE A 3 21.17 -12.61 0.53
N GLY A 4 21.02 -12.46 1.85
CA GLY A 4 21.67 -13.35 2.81
C GLY A 4 20.77 -14.56 3.03
N VAL A 5 21.22 -15.75 2.63
CA VAL A 5 20.46 -16.99 2.83
C VAL A 5 21.12 -17.80 3.94
N GLY A 6 20.57 -17.67 5.15
CA GLY A 6 20.86 -18.52 6.30
C GLY A 6 19.55 -19.03 6.89
N ARG A 7 19.55 -20.25 7.46
CA ARG A 7 18.34 -20.86 8.04
C ARG A 7 17.74 -20.01 9.15
N GLU A 8 18.57 -19.29 9.88
CA GLU A 8 18.19 -18.39 10.99
C GLU A 8 18.50 -16.92 10.70
N ASP A 9 19.56 -16.61 9.96
CA ASP A 9 20.04 -15.24 9.67
C ASP A 9 19.71 -14.73 8.24
N TRP A 10 18.52 -15.06 7.71
CA TRP A 10 18.10 -14.46 6.45
C TRP A 10 17.81 -12.96 6.59
N ALA A 11 18.14 -12.20 5.55
CA ALA A 11 17.82 -10.79 5.43
C ALA A 11 17.73 -10.36 3.95
N VAL A 12 16.84 -9.41 3.66
CA VAL A 12 16.79 -8.66 2.40
C VAL A 12 17.38 -7.29 2.64
N ILE A 13 18.47 -6.98 1.94
CA ILE A 13 19.18 -5.70 2.05
C ILE A 13 19.07 -4.96 0.71
N VAL A 14 18.50 -3.76 0.76
CA VAL A 14 18.20 -2.92 -0.40
C VAL A 14 18.51 -1.46 -0.12
N MET A 15 19.18 -0.81 -1.07
CA MET A 15 19.39 0.63 -1.06
C MET A 15 18.08 1.33 -1.42
N THR A 16 17.67 2.31 -0.63
CA THR A 16 16.33 2.94 -0.73
C THR A 16 16.21 3.95 -1.87
N GLY A 17 17.35 4.48 -2.35
CA GLY A 17 17.43 5.63 -3.24
C GLY A 17 17.50 6.97 -2.51
N GLU A 18 17.32 6.96 -1.19
CA GLU A 18 17.38 8.13 -0.32
C GLU A 18 18.77 8.32 0.27
N PHE A 19 19.10 9.55 0.63
CA PHE A 19 20.38 9.94 1.21
C PHE A 19 20.14 10.79 2.46
N ARG A 20 21.02 10.64 3.45
CA ARG A 20 21.11 11.53 4.59
C ARG A 20 21.66 12.89 4.18
N GLU A 21 21.54 13.87 5.07
CA GLU A 21 22.09 15.22 4.88
C GLU A 21 23.62 15.21 4.69
N ASP A 22 24.32 14.25 5.30
CA ASP A 22 25.77 14.03 5.15
C ASP A 22 26.17 13.33 3.84
N GLY A 23 25.21 13.04 2.96
CA GLY A 23 25.43 12.39 1.67
C GLY A 23 25.57 10.87 1.73
N LEU A 24 25.42 10.24 2.91
CA LEU A 24 25.45 8.78 3.02
C LEU A 24 24.12 8.15 2.55
N PRO A 25 24.17 7.04 1.78
CA PRO A 25 22.96 6.39 1.29
C PRO A 25 22.20 5.68 2.41
N LEU A 26 20.87 5.73 2.33
CA LEU A 26 19.99 5.00 3.23
C LEU A 26 19.70 3.59 2.71
N TRP A 27 19.84 2.63 3.61
CA TRP A 27 19.60 1.21 3.34
C TRP A 27 18.41 0.71 4.17
N SER A 28 17.61 -0.15 3.57
CA SER A 28 16.54 -0.87 4.23
C SER A 28 16.93 -2.35 4.37
N VAL A 29 16.71 -2.88 5.57
CA VAL A 29 17.02 -4.26 5.93
C VAL A 29 15.77 -4.90 6.52
N ALA A 30 15.26 -5.94 5.85
CA ALA A 30 14.14 -6.73 6.33
C ALA A 30 14.59 -8.14 6.71
N TYR A 31 14.23 -8.59 7.91
CA TYR A 31 14.54 -9.91 8.45
C TYR A 31 13.39 -10.42 9.33
N GLY A 32 13.42 -11.69 9.72
CA GLY A 32 12.45 -12.30 10.62
C GLY A 32 12.92 -12.27 12.07
N GLU A 33 12.00 -12.01 12.99
CA GLU A 33 12.21 -12.03 14.43
C GLU A 33 11.11 -12.88 15.10
N ASP A 34 11.37 -13.38 16.30
CA ASP A 34 10.38 -14.10 17.10
C ASP A 34 9.27 -13.13 17.57
N PRO A 35 7.99 -13.39 17.24
CA PRO A 35 6.89 -12.51 17.59
C PRO A 35 6.60 -12.42 19.09
N GLU A 36 7.09 -13.37 19.91
CA GLU A 36 6.91 -13.37 21.36
C GLU A 36 7.90 -12.45 22.09
N LEU A 37 8.89 -11.91 21.37
CA LEU A 37 9.87 -11.00 21.97
C LEU A 37 9.24 -9.64 22.30
N PRO A 38 9.70 -8.99 23.39
CA PRO A 38 9.28 -7.64 23.73
C PRO A 38 9.48 -6.65 22.58
N GLY A 39 8.43 -5.88 22.30
CA GLY A 39 8.36 -4.92 21.20
C GLY A 39 8.72 -3.47 21.58
N THR A 40 9.36 -3.22 22.74
CA THR A 40 9.79 -1.87 23.09
C THR A 40 10.84 -1.38 22.10
N LYS A 41 10.88 -0.07 21.85
CA LYS A 41 11.73 0.53 20.82
C LYS A 41 13.21 0.24 21.08
N GLU A 42 13.64 0.35 22.34
CA GLU A 42 15.02 0.16 22.77
C GLU A 42 15.48 -1.28 22.56
N GLU A 43 14.63 -2.26 22.90
CA GLU A 43 14.92 -3.68 22.73
C GLU A 43 14.97 -4.07 21.24
N VAL A 44 14.01 -3.59 20.44
CA VAL A 44 13.98 -3.81 18.99
C VAL A 44 15.24 -3.24 18.34
N VAL A 45 15.63 -2.00 18.65
CA VAL A 45 16.85 -1.38 18.11
C VAL A 45 18.11 -2.13 18.56
N GLY A 46 18.16 -2.57 19.82
CA GLY A 46 19.26 -3.37 20.35
C GLY A 46 19.44 -4.68 19.59
N ARG A 47 18.36 -5.45 19.42
CA ARG A 47 18.38 -6.72 18.66
C ARG A 47 18.68 -6.49 17.18
N ALA A 48 18.11 -5.45 16.57
CA ALA A 48 18.40 -5.07 15.19
C ALA A 48 19.89 -4.78 14.98
N ARG A 49 20.54 -4.08 15.91
CA ARG A 49 21.98 -3.81 15.85
C ARG A 49 22.81 -5.10 15.84
N GLU A 50 22.50 -6.03 16.74
CA GLU A 50 23.21 -7.32 16.80
C GLU A 50 22.94 -8.18 15.56
N ARG A 51 21.71 -8.15 15.04
CA ARG A 51 21.34 -8.84 13.80
C ARG A 51 22.11 -8.28 12.60
N LEU A 52 22.17 -6.95 12.46
CA LEU A 52 22.89 -6.29 11.37
C LEU A 52 24.38 -6.62 11.38
N LYS A 53 25.03 -6.63 12.54
CA LYS A 53 26.44 -7.07 12.66
C LYS A 53 26.67 -8.47 12.08
N ARG A 54 25.74 -9.41 12.30
CA ARG A 54 25.82 -10.75 11.70
C ARG A 54 25.59 -10.72 10.20
N CYS A 55 24.55 -10.03 9.74
CA CYS A 55 24.20 -9.94 8.32
C CYS A 55 25.28 -9.25 7.47
N THR A 56 25.98 -8.26 8.02
CA THR A 56 27.08 -7.56 7.33
C THR A 56 28.45 -8.20 7.54
N LYS A 57 28.53 -9.30 8.30
CA LYS A 57 29.80 -9.93 8.72
C LYS A 57 30.74 -8.94 9.42
N GLY A 58 30.19 -7.99 10.18
CA GLY A 58 30.94 -6.94 10.86
C GLY A 58 31.53 -5.88 9.94
N ALA A 59 31.11 -5.82 8.66
CA ALA A 59 31.58 -4.80 7.74
C ALA A 59 30.92 -3.44 8.06
N GLY A 60 31.73 -2.51 8.56
CA GLY A 60 31.41 -1.08 8.67
C GLY A 60 30.59 -0.68 9.90
N ASP A 61 30.78 0.57 10.31
CA ASP A 61 29.89 1.25 11.25
C ASP A 61 28.61 1.66 10.53
N PHE A 62 27.47 1.49 11.20
CA PHE A 62 26.17 1.89 10.68
C PHE A 62 25.34 2.55 11.77
N GLU A 63 24.47 3.47 11.37
CA GLU A 63 23.48 4.09 12.24
C GLU A 63 22.09 3.54 11.92
N ILE A 64 21.37 3.11 12.95
CA ILE A 64 19.98 2.69 12.80
C ILE A 64 19.09 3.93 12.88
N VAL A 65 18.62 4.38 11.72
CA VAL A 65 17.71 5.55 11.61
C VAL A 65 16.29 5.19 12.06
N ARG A 66 15.82 3.99 11.71
CA ARG A 66 14.48 3.48 12.07
C ARG A 66 14.51 1.96 12.18
N ALA A 67 13.86 1.43 13.20
CA ALA A 67 13.62 0.00 13.37
C ALA A 67 12.21 -0.21 13.92
N GLU A 68 11.37 -0.89 13.14
CA GLU A 68 9.96 -1.09 13.46
C GLU A 68 9.58 -2.54 13.14
N PRO A 69 9.06 -3.30 14.12
CA PRO A 69 8.54 -4.62 13.86
C PRO A 69 7.16 -4.51 13.19
N TYR A 70 6.85 -5.43 12.27
CA TYR A 70 5.53 -5.54 11.68
C TYR A 70 5.14 -7.00 11.50
N LEU A 71 3.86 -7.29 11.67
CA LEU A 71 3.32 -8.62 11.43
C LEU A 71 3.05 -8.81 9.94
N MET A 72 3.47 -9.97 9.43
CA MET A 72 3.23 -10.33 8.05
C MET A 72 1.87 -11.01 7.91
N HIS A 73 1.17 -10.67 6.82
CA HIS A 73 -0.10 -11.27 6.46
C HIS A 73 -0.05 -11.76 5.00
N GLN A 74 -0.81 -12.81 4.73
CA GLN A 74 -1.15 -13.27 3.39
C GLN A 74 -2.67 -13.28 3.31
N ARG A 75 -3.24 -12.13 2.96
CA ARG A 75 -4.68 -11.90 2.95
C ARG A 75 -5.08 -11.28 1.63
N VAL A 76 -6.26 -11.65 1.16
CA VAL A 76 -6.89 -11.08 -0.03
C VAL A 76 -8.38 -10.93 0.25
N ALA A 77 -8.98 -9.81 -0.18
CA ALA A 77 -10.40 -9.61 -0.09
C ALA A 77 -11.13 -10.62 -0.98
N ALA A 78 -12.26 -11.17 -0.51
CA ALA A 78 -13.03 -12.14 -1.27
C ALA A 78 -13.56 -11.57 -2.61
N GLN A 79 -13.75 -10.25 -2.68
CA GLN A 79 -14.19 -9.55 -3.88
C GLN A 79 -13.40 -8.24 -4.01
N ALA A 80 -12.94 -7.94 -5.23
CA ALA A 80 -12.22 -6.70 -5.53
C ALA A 80 -13.16 -5.52 -5.84
N ARG A 81 -14.46 -5.77 -5.97
CA ARG A 81 -15.48 -4.76 -6.33
C ARG A 81 -16.79 -5.05 -5.63
N LYS A 82 -17.44 -4.00 -5.15
CA LYS A 82 -18.85 -4.02 -4.73
C LYS A 82 -19.55 -2.76 -5.27
N GLY A 83 -20.46 -2.93 -6.22
CA GLY A 83 -21.15 -1.81 -6.87
C GLY A 83 -20.20 -0.87 -7.61
N ARG A 84 -20.05 0.37 -7.10
CA ARG A 84 -19.16 1.42 -7.65
C ARG A 84 -17.85 1.58 -6.85
N VAL A 85 -17.60 0.72 -5.85
CA VAL A 85 -16.39 0.74 -5.04
C VAL A 85 -15.47 -0.39 -5.50
N LEU A 86 -14.20 -0.05 -5.69
CA LEU A 86 -13.11 -0.96 -6.08
C LEU A 86 -12.05 -0.98 -4.98
N LEU A 87 -11.50 -2.15 -4.70
CA LEU A 87 -10.33 -2.33 -3.84
C LEU A 87 -9.11 -2.57 -4.71
N ALA A 88 -7.99 -1.92 -4.41
CA ALA A 88 -6.73 -2.08 -5.13
C ALA A 88 -5.54 -2.10 -4.16
N GLY A 89 -4.43 -2.72 -4.58
CA GLY A 89 -3.19 -2.78 -3.79
C GLY A 89 -3.43 -3.29 -2.37
N GLY A 90 -2.87 -2.60 -1.37
CA GLY A 90 -3.00 -2.95 0.05
C GLY A 90 -4.44 -3.14 0.56
N ALA A 91 -5.42 -2.44 -0.05
CA ALA A 91 -6.83 -2.59 0.31
C ALA A 91 -7.46 -3.87 -0.25
N LEU A 92 -6.92 -4.38 -1.36
CA LEU A 92 -7.36 -5.63 -1.97
C LEU A 92 -6.62 -6.84 -1.40
N HIS A 93 -5.31 -6.71 -1.18
CA HIS A 93 -4.48 -7.79 -0.67
C HIS A 93 -3.33 -7.24 0.18
N SER A 94 -2.93 -8.04 1.16
CA SER A 94 -1.72 -7.82 1.97
C SER A 94 -0.87 -9.07 1.84
N SER A 95 0.35 -8.92 1.31
CA SER A 95 1.31 -10.00 1.16
C SER A 95 2.58 -9.72 1.95
N ASN A 96 3.42 -10.74 2.17
CA ASN A 96 4.77 -10.50 2.67
C ASN A 96 5.53 -9.58 1.68
N PRO A 97 6.31 -8.61 2.19
CA PRO A 97 7.07 -7.70 1.34
C PRO A 97 8.34 -8.36 0.77
N ILE A 98 8.80 -9.45 1.40
CA ILE A 98 10.03 -10.18 1.05
C ILE A 98 9.98 -10.69 -0.40
N GLY A 99 8.81 -11.11 -0.89
CA GLY A 99 8.65 -11.60 -2.26
C GLY A 99 8.40 -10.52 -3.33
N GLY A 100 8.31 -9.23 -2.97
CA GLY A 100 8.08 -8.13 -3.93
C GLY A 100 6.70 -8.12 -4.61
N LEU A 101 5.81 -9.07 -4.27
CA LEU A 101 4.49 -9.23 -4.90
C LEU A 101 3.50 -8.11 -4.52
N GLY A 102 3.66 -7.51 -3.33
CA GLY A 102 2.74 -6.49 -2.82
C GLY A 102 2.73 -5.22 -3.67
N LEU A 103 3.91 -4.66 -3.92
CA LEU A 103 4.08 -3.41 -4.67
C LEU A 103 3.81 -3.60 -6.17
N THR A 104 4.33 -4.68 -6.75
CA THR A 104 4.18 -4.98 -8.18
C THR A 104 2.72 -5.27 -8.54
N GLY A 105 2.01 -6.00 -7.68
CA GLY A 105 0.56 -6.21 -7.81
C GLY A 105 -0.20 -4.87 -7.81
N GLY A 106 0.09 -4.00 -6.83
CA GLY A 106 -0.51 -2.66 -6.72
C GLY A 106 -0.49 -1.86 -8.02
N ILE A 107 0.66 -1.77 -8.67
CA ILE A 107 0.84 -1.04 -9.93
C ILE A 107 0.00 -1.66 -11.05
N LEU A 108 0.00 -3.00 -11.14
CA LEU A 108 -0.78 -3.71 -12.16
C LEU A 108 -2.29 -3.48 -11.96
N TYR A 109 -2.79 -3.49 -10.73
CA TYR A 109 -4.20 -3.17 -10.45
C TYR A 109 -4.56 -1.74 -10.90
N ALA A 110 -3.69 -0.76 -10.61
CA ALA A 110 -3.92 0.61 -11.03
C ALA A 110 -4.00 0.74 -12.56
N TYR A 111 -3.11 0.07 -13.29
CA TYR A 111 -3.14 0.02 -14.75
C TYR A 111 -4.44 -0.61 -15.28
N CYS A 112 -4.79 -1.81 -14.79
CA CYS A 112 -5.97 -2.54 -15.24
C CYS A 112 -7.27 -1.78 -14.91
N TYR A 113 -7.40 -1.22 -13.70
CA TYR A 113 -8.59 -0.47 -13.30
C TYR A 113 -8.67 0.87 -14.01
N GLY A 114 -7.56 1.58 -14.22
CA GLY A 114 -7.54 2.82 -15.00
C GLY A 114 -8.07 2.60 -16.40
N ASN A 115 -7.62 1.53 -17.08
CA ASN A 115 -8.12 1.16 -18.40
C ASN A 115 -9.61 0.77 -18.37
N ALA A 116 -10.02 -0.09 -17.43
CA ALA A 116 -11.42 -0.51 -17.34
C ALA A 116 -12.37 0.66 -17.04
N LEU A 117 -11.97 1.59 -16.17
CA LEU A 117 -12.74 2.79 -15.85
C LEU A 117 -12.80 3.75 -17.04
N ARG A 118 -11.68 3.95 -17.75
CA ARG A 118 -11.66 4.74 -18.99
C ARG A 118 -12.65 4.17 -20.01
N GLU A 119 -12.63 2.86 -20.24
CA GLU A 119 -13.54 2.21 -21.18
C GLU A 119 -14.99 2.34 -20.73
N ALA A 120 -15.28 2.09 -19.45
CA ALA A 120 -16.60 2.29 -18.88
C ALA A 120 -17.07 3.76 -18.95
N TRP A 121 -16.14 4.72 -18.98
CA TRP A 121 -16.44 6.14 -19.04
C TRP A 121 -16.54 6.69 -20.46
N LEU A 122 -15.80 6.16 -21.43
CA LEU A 122 -15.80 6.67 -22.80
C LEU A 122 -16.73 5.89 -23.73
N LYS A 123 -16.99 4.62 -23.43
CA LYS A 123 -17.92 3.81 -24.23
C LYS A 123 -19.32 3.89 -23.62
N PRO A 124 -20.31 4.44 -24.33
CA PRO A 124 -21.71 4.40 -23.94
C PRO A 124 -22.21 2.95 -24.04
N THR A 125 -21.95 2.16 -23.00
CA THR A 125 -22.27 0.74 -22.99
C THR A 125 -23.64 0.44 -22.37
N ASP A 126 -24.26 1.43 -21.71
CA ASP A 126 -25.53 1.28 -20.99
C ASP A 126 -26.21 2.67 -20.80
N PRO A 127 -27.55 2.83 -20.89
CA PRO A 127 -28.26 4.08 -20.53
C PRO A 127 -27.90 4.70 -19.16
N THR A 128 -27.40 3.90 -18.21
CA THR A 128 -26.85 4.41 -16.94
C THR A 128 -25.62 5.30 -17.17
N TRP A 129 -24.85 5.05 -18.23
CA TRP A 129 -23.68 5.85 -18.64
C TRP A 129 -24.06 7.28 -18.98
N THR A 130 -25.08 7.46 -19.84
CA THR A 130 -25.54 8.78 -20.29
C THR A 130 -26.05 9.61 -19.11
N THR A 131 -26.64 8.93 -18.12
CA THR A 131 -27.11 9.56 -16.88
C THR A 131 -25.94 9.99 -15.99
N ASN A 132 -24.91 9.15 -15.83
CA ASN A 132 -23.72 9.50 -15.04
C ASN A 132 -22.88 10.61 -15.71
N LEU A 133 -22.73 10.57 -17.04
CA LEU A 133 -22.03 11.60 -17.80
C LEU A 133 -22.75 12.95 -17.61
N LYS A 134 -24.07 12.99 -17.79
CA LYS A 134 -24.88 14.20 -17.52
C LYS A 134 -24.76 14.67 -16.07
N CYS A 135 -24.76 13.77 -15.08
CA CYS A 135 -24.61 14.17 -13.68
C CYS A 135 -23.23 14.77 -13.33
N ILE A 136 -22.19 14.51 -14.12
CA ILE A 136 -20.81 14.85 -13.78
C ILE A 136 -20.21 15.90 -14.73
N SER A 137 -20.68 15.97 -15.98
CA SER A 137 -20.18 16.88 -17.01
C SER A 137 -21.21 17.91 -17.48
N SER A 138 -22.38 17.98 -16.84
CA SER A 138 -23.37 19.01 -17.16
C SER A 138 -23.09 20.28 -16.38
N ASP A 139 -22.94 21.37 -17.11
CA ASP A 139 -22.78 22.72 -16.56
C ASP A 139 -24.14 23.37 -16.25
N LYS A 140 -25.25 22.65 -16.49
CA LYS A 140 -26.58 23.15 -16.18
C LYS A 140 -26.76 23.24 -14.67
N GLU A 141 -27.25 24.38 -14.22
CA GLU A 141 -27.35 24.73 -12.81
C GLU A 141 -28.19 23.71 -11.99
N GLU A 142 -29.21 23.11 -12.60
CA GLU A 142 -30.06 22.07 -12.01
C GLU A 142 -29.29 20.76 -11.76
N ASP A 143 -28.47 20.32 -12.72
CA ASP A 143 -27.68 19.09 -12.64
C ASP A 143 -26.55 19.23 -11.60
N VAL A 144 -25.88 20.38 -11.57
CA VAL A 144 -24.83 20.70 -10.58
C VAL A 144 -25.41 20.74 -9.16
N LYS A 145 -26.63 21.27 -9.00
CA LYS A 145 -27.32 21.32 -7.71
C LYS A 145 -27.73 19.93 -7.23
N ALA A 146 -28.21 19.07 -8.12
CA ALA A 146 -28.52 17.68 -7.82
C ALA A 146 -27.25 16.89 -7.43
N GLN A 147 -26.14 17.10 -8.15
CA GLN A 147 -24.84 16.48 -7.86
C GLN A 147 -24.31 16.89 -6.47
N LYS A 148 -24.28 18.19 -6.17
CA LYS A 148 -23.87 18.70 -4.85
C LYS A 148 -24.77 18.17 -3.73
N GLY A 149 -26.07 18.09 -3.96
CA GLY A 149 -27.03 17.52 -3.01
C GLY A 149 -26.80 16.04 -2.73
N PHE A 150 -26.44 15.25 -3.75
CA PHE A 150 -26.06 13.85 -3.60
C PHE A 150 -24.80 13.69 -2.73
N PHE A 151 -23.71 14.40 -3.03
CA PHE A 151 -22.46 14.30 -2.27
C PHE A 151 -22.59 14.84 -0.85
N ALA A 152 -23.41 15.86 -0.62
CA ALA A 152 -23.71 16.33 0.73
C ALA A 152 -24.38 15.22 1.55
N LYS A 153 -25.46 14.60 1.04
CA LYS A 153 -26.16 13.51 1.73
C LYS A 153 -25.27 12.29 1.97
N LEU A 154 -24.42 11.91 1.01
CA LEU A 154 -23.46 10.82 1.18
C LEU A 154 -22.57 11.00 2.42
N ASN A 155 -22.14 12.24 2.69
CA ASN A 155 -21.23 12.57 3.77
C ASN A 155 -21.95 12.84 5.10
N THR A 156 -23.14 13.48 5.07
CA THR A 156 -23.79 13.99 6.29
C THR A 156 -24.98 13.18 6.77
N ASP A 157 -25.64 12.38 5.93
CA ASP A 157 -26.85 11.65 6.32
C ASP A 157 -26.49 10.26 6.90
N PRO A 158 -26.83 9.96 8.17
CA PRO A 158 -26.58 8.67 8.81
C PRO A 158 -27.48 7.54 8.28
N GLY A 159 -28.66 7.88 7.72
CA GLY A 159 -29.62 6.92 7.15
C GLY A 159 -29.34 6.60 5.68
N PHE A 160 -28.42 7.33 5.05
CA PHE A 160 -27.93 7.01 3.72
C PHE A 160 -27.19 5.67 3.78
N ARG A 161 -27.55 4.70 2.93
CA ARG A 161 -26.93 3.36 2.91
C ARG A 161 -25.42 3.49 2.67
N ARG A 162 -24.65 3.46 3.75
CA ARG A 162 -23.20 3.27 3.76
C ARG A 162 -22.99 1.77 3.90
N TRP A 163 -22.42 1.14 2.88
CA TRP A 163 -22.22 -0.31 2.83
C TRP A 163 -20.98 -0.73 3.60
#